data_AF-A0A6B2G6H9-F1
#
_entry.id   AF-A0A6B2G6H9-F1
#
_cell.length_a   1.000
_cell.length_b   1.000
_cell.length_c   1.000
_cell.angle_alpha   90.00
_cell.angle_beta   90.00
_cell.angle_gamma   90.00
#
_symmetry.space_group_name_H-M   'P 1'
#
loop_
_entity.id
_entity.type
_entity.pdbx_description
1 polymer ?
#
loop_
_entity_poly.entity_id
_entity_poly.type
_entity_poly.pdbx_seq_one_letter_code
_entity_poly.pdbx_strand_id
1 'polypeptide(L)'
;MIIPNDKYDEIRERGNKFFREGKLHEAISEYKEGLKFSNSDREKLSVLYSNISACHLKLFNNEKVVKYSTLALKFAPRSTKALYRRAEAYEMQKKYQDAF
;
A
#
# COMPACT_ATOMS: atom_id res chain seq x y z
N MET A 1 10.62 21.71 20.64
CA MET A 1 9.23 21.22 20.74
C MET A 1 9.18 19.86 20.09
N ILE A 2 8.82 18.83 20.85
CA ILE A 2 8.57 17.48 20.31
C ILE A 2 7.34 17.63 19.41
N ILE A 3 7.53 17.37 18.12
CA ILE A 3 6.46 17.37 17.12
C ILE A 3 5.40 16.37 17.62
N PRO A 4 4.10 16.72 17.66
CA PRO A 4 3.08 15.75 18.01
C PRO A 4 3.24 14.56 17.04
N ASN A 5 3.48 13.38 17.59
CA ASN A 5 3.51 12.15 16.83
C ASN A 5 2.07 11.95 16.33
N ASP A 6 1.78 12.46 15.13
CA ASP A 6 0.42 12.49 14.61
C ASP A 6 -0.04 11.03 14.46
N LYS A 7 -1.30 10.73 14.79
CA LYS A 7 -1.83 9.34 14.86
C LYS A 7 -1.54 8.53 13.58
N TYR A 8 -1.42 9.24 12.47
CA TYR A 8 -0.92 8.72 11.20
C TYR A 8 0.46 8.04 11.28
N ASP A 9 1.47 8.70 11.86
CA ASP A 9 2.84 8.20 11.89
C ASP A 9 2.95 6.96 12.78
N GLU A 10 2.22 6.91 13.89
CA GLU A 10 2.15 5.71 14.73
C GLU A 10 1.60 4.50 13.98
N ILE A 11 0.49 4.71 13.24
CA ILE A 11 -0.13 3.66 12.44
C ILE A 11 0.79 3.23 11.30
N ARG A 12 1.41 4.20 10.61
CA ARG A 12 2.34 3.95 9.51
C ARG A 12 3.55 3.16 9.99
N GLU A 13 4.17 3.54 11.11
CA GLU A 13 5.33 2.84 11.67
C GLU A 13 4.97 1.45 12.17
N ARG A 14 3.79 1.27 12.80
CA ARG A 14 3.32 -0.05 13.24
C ARG A 14 3.05 -0.98 12.06
N GLY A 15 2.38 -0.49 11.01
CA GLY A 15 2.20 -1.23 9.77
C GLY A 15 3.53 -1.58 9.10
N ASN A 16 4.50 -0.65 9.09
CA ASN A 16 5.84 -0.90 8.56
C ASN A 16 6.60 -1.96 9.38
N LYS A 17 6.41 -1.98 10.70
CA LYS A 17 6.96 -3.03 11.57
C LYS A 17 6.41 -4.40 11.18
N PHE A 18 5.09 -4.55 11.12
CA PHE A 18 4.46 -5.81 10.70
C PHE A 18 4.88 -6.24 9.29
N PHE A 19 5.01 -5.29 8.36
CA PHE A 19 5.48 -5.57 7.00
C PHE A 19 6.91 -6.14 6.98
N ARG A 20 7.82 -5.56 7.79
CA ARG A 20 9.20 -6.06 7.93
C ARG A 20 9.27 -7.43 8.60
N GLU A 21 8.36 -7.70 9.53
CA GLU A 21 8.21 -9.01 10.18
C GLU A 21 7.53 -10.08 9.30
N GLY A 22 7.06 -9.73 8.10
CA GLY A 22 6.31 -10.66 7.23
C GLY A 22 4.86 -10.91 7.67
N LYS A 23 4.37 -10.20 8.68
CA LYS A 23 2.98 -10.24 9.16
C LYS A 23 2.08 -9.37 8.28
N LEU A 24 1.87 -9.84 7.05
CA LEU A 24 1.30 -9.01 5.98
C LEU A 24 -0.18 -8.66 6.23
N HIS A 25 -0.95 -9.55 6.84
CA HIS A 25 -2.37 -9.30 7.14
C HIS A 25 -2.54 -8.25 8.24
N GLU A 26 -1.71 -8.31 9.28
CA GLU A 26 -1.64 -7.34 10.37
C GLU A 26 -1.20 -5.97 9.84
N ALA A 27 -0.17 -5.94 8.98
CA ALA A 27 0.25 -4.72 8.31
C ALA A 27 -0.90 -4.07 7.51
N ILE A 28 -1.65 -4.87 6.73
CA ILE A 28 -2.82 -4.39 5.97
C ILE A 28 -3.89 -3.83 6.91
N SER A 29 -4.16 -4.49 8.04
CA SER A 29 -5.15 -4.06 9.02
C SER A 29 -4.79 -2.68 9.58
N GLU A 30 -3.53 -2.51 10.01
CA GLU A 30 -3.03 -1.23 10.53
C GLU A 30 -3.13 -0.12 9.48
N TYR A 31 -2.64 -0.35 8.25
CA TYR A 31 -2.72 0.69 7.22
C TYR A 31 -4.17 1.09 6.89
N LYS A 32 -5.12 0.13 6.90
CA LYS A 32 -6.54 0.41 6.69
C LYS A 32 -7.13 1.25 7.83
N GLU A 33 -6.70 1.02 9.07
CA GLU A 33 -7.08 1.86 10.19
C GLU A 33 -6.56 3.29 10.00
N GLY A 34 -5.33 3.44 9.50
CA GLY A 34 -4.74 4.74 9.17
C GLY A 34 -5.52 5.53 8.12
N LEU A 35 -6.16 4.85 7.17
CA LEU A 35 -6.99 5.50 6.15
C LEU A 35 -8.16 6.26 6.78
N LYS A 36 -8.74 5.77 7.89
CA LYS A 36 -9.86 6.42 8.58
C LYS A 36 -9.48 7.78 9.18
N PHE A 37 -8.20 7.96 9.53
CA PHE A 37 -7.68 9.19 10.13
C PHE A 37 -6.98 10.10 9.11
N SER A 38 -6.79 9.65 7.87
CA SER A 38 -6.04 10.37 6.84
C SER A 38 -6.92 11.04 5.77
N ASN A 39 -8.25 11.10 5.98
CA ASN A 39 -9.23 11.41 4.94
C ASN A 39 -9.01 12.73 4.16
N SER A 40 -8.33 13.71 4.75
CA SER A 40 -8.09 15.01 4.13
C SER A 40 -6.70 15.17 3.53
N ASP A 41 -5.76 14.27 3.83
CA ASP A 41 -4.37 14.36 3.41
C ASP A 41 -4.08 13.37 2.28
N ARG A 42 -4.01 13.91 1.06
CA ARG A 42 -3.79 13.12 -0.16
C ARG A 42 -2.47 12.36 -0.14
N GLU A 43 -1.41 12.95 0.41
CA GLU A 43 -0.10 12.31 0.47
C GLU A 43 -0.14 11.13 1.43
N LYS A 44 -0.68 11.34 2.64
CA LYS A 44 -0.87 10.26 3.63
C LYS A 44 -1.71 9.11 3.07
N LEU A 45 -2.82 9.42 2.39
CA LEU A 45 -3.66 8.42 1.72
C LEU A 45 -2.89 7.67 0.64
N SER A 46 -2.13 8.38 -0.21
CA SER A 46 -1.31 7.74 -1.24
C SER A 46 -0.30 6.77 -0.62
N VAL A 47 0.37 7.15 0.46
CA VAL A 47 1.37 6.30 1.13
C VAL A 47 0.72 5.04 1.71
N LEU A 48 -0.40 5.17 2.41
CA LEU A 48 -1.10 4.02 3.01
C LEU A 48 -1.61 3.05 1.94
N TYR A 49 -2.24 3.53 0.87
CA TYR A 49 -2.65 2.66 -0.24
C TYR A 49 -1.46 2.00 -0.95
N SER A 50 -0.36 2.72 -1.12
CA SER A 50 0.89 2.21 -1.68
C SER A 50 1.49 1.09 -0.81
N ASN A 51 1.41 1.22 0.52
CA ASN A 51 1.88 0.18 1.45
C ASN A 51 0.97 -1.04 1.47
N ILE A 52 -0.36 -0.88 1.42
CA ILE A 52 -1.31 -1.99 1.27
C ILE A 52 -1.06 -2.75 -0.03
N SER A 53 -0.79 -2.03 -1.13
CA SER A 53 -0.39 -2.63 -2.41
C SER A 53 0.90 -3.47 -2.28
N ALA A 54 1.90 -2.99 -1.52
CA ALA A 54 3.12 -3.75 -1.25
C ALA A 54 2.87 -5.04 -0.46
N CYS A 55 1.98 -5.01 0.53
CA CYS A 55 1.59 -6.21 1.28
C CYS A 55 0.96 -7.25 0.34
N HIS A 56 0.03 -6.82 -0.51
CA HIS A 56 -0.64 -7.73 -1.45
C HIS A 56 0.31 -8.28 -2.52
N LEU A 57 1.35 -7.53 -2.88
CA LEU A 57 2.37 -8.01 -3.81
C LEU A 57 3.15 -9.18 -3.20
N LYS A 58 3.56 -9.07 -1.93
CA LYS A 58 4.20 -10.18 -1.19
C LYS A 58 3.25 -11.37 -0.96
N LEU A 59 1.94 -11.16 -0.98
CA LEU A 59 0.92 -12.21 -0.91
C LEU A 59 0.54 -12.79 -2.28
N PHE A 60 1.20 -12.37 -3.37
CA PHE A 60 0.88 -12.77 -4.75
C PHE A 60 -0.57 -12.48 -5.18
N ASN A 61 -1.23 -11.52 -4.52
CA ASN A 61 -2.61 -11.14 -4.85
C ASN A 61 -2.64 -9.98 -5.86
N ASN A 62 -2.37 -10.31 -7.12
CA ASN A 62 -2.17 -9.32 -8.19
C ASN A 62 -3.38 -8.39 -8.39
N GLU A 63 -4.60 -8.90 -8.29
CA GLU A 63 -5.81 -8.07 -8.40
C GLU A 63 -5.85 -6.97 -7.34
N LYS A 64 -5.53 -7.31 -6.08
CA LYS A 64 -5.47 -6.34 -4.99
C LYS A 64 -4.30 -5.38 -5.17
N VAL A 65 -3.15 -5.84 -5.69
CA VAL A 65 -2.02 -4.95 -6.03
C VAL A 65 -2.46 -3.87 -7.01
N VAL A 66 -3.12 -4.25 -8.11
CA VAL A 66 -3.65 -3.32 -9.12
C VAL A 66 -4.68 -2.36 -8.51
N LYS A 67 -5.59 -2.87 -7.70
CA LYS A 67 -6.61 -2.06 -7.02
C LYS A 67 -5.99 -0.98 -6.13
N TYR A 68 -5.12 -1.37 -5.19
CA TYR A 68 -4.58 -0.44 -4.21
C TYR A 68 -3.50 0.49 -4.78
N SER A 69 -2.71 0.04 -5.75
CA SER A 69 -1.81 0.93 -6.49
C SER A 69 -2.57 1.99 -7.29
N THR A 70 -3.70 1.63 -7.92
CA THR A 70 -4.56 2.59 -8.63
C THR A 70 -5.19 3.59 -7.67
N LEU A 71 -5.62 3.14 -6.47
CA LEU A 71 -6.09 4.06 -5.43
C LEU A 71 -4.98 5.01 -4.99
N ALA A 72 -3.76 4.54 -4.76
CA ALA A 72 -2.63 5.41 -4.43
C ALA A 72 -2.38 6.46 -5.52
N LEU A 73 -2.40 6.05 -6.79
CA LEU A 73 -2.21 6.95 -7.93
C LEU A 73 -3.33 7.97 -8.11
N LYS A 74 -4.55 7.69 -7.62
CA LYS A 74 -5.62 8.70 -7.58
C LYS A 74 -5.25 9.91 -6.71
N PHE A 75 -4.47 9.68 -5.64
CA PHE A 75 -4.04 10.74 -4.72
C PHE A 75 -2.66 11.32 -5.08
N ALA A 76 -1.74 10.49 -5.55
CA ALA A 76 -0.43 10.91 -6.05
C ALA A 76 -0.12 10.25 -7.41
N PRO A 77 -0.55 10.86 -8.54
CA PRO A 77 -0.42 10.25 -9.87
C PRO A 77 1.01 9.95 -10.31
N ARG A 78 2.00 10.65 -9.73
CA ARG A 78 3.43 10.49 -10.02
C ARG A 78 4.16 9.61 -9.01
N SER A 79 3.44 8.85 -8.18
CA SER A 79 4.06 7.94 -7.21
C SER A 79 4.77 6.78 -7.92
N THR A 80 6.10 6.88 -8.04
CA THR A 80 6.93 5.86 -8.69
C THR A 80 6.74 4.48 -8.05
N LYS A 81 6.60 4.42 -6.73
CA LYS A 81 6.35 3.15 -6.00
C LYS A 81 5.01 2.52 -6.38
N ALA A 82 3.96 3.31 -6.55
CA ALA A 82 2.64 2.79 -6.93
C ALA A 82 2.60 2.38 -8.40
N LEU A 83 3.23 3.16 -9.30
CA LEU A 83 3.38 2.80 -10.71
C LEU A 83 4.14 1.48 -10.89
N TYR A 84 5.29 1.35 -10.22
CA TYR A 84 6.13 0.15 -10.27
C TYR A 84 5.36 -1.10 -9.86
N ARG A 85 4.70 -1.09 -8.70
CA ARG A 85 3.95 -2.27 -8.21
C ARG A 85 2.78 -2.64 -9.11
N ARG A 86 2.12 -1.64 -9.73
CA ARG A 86 1.04 -1.90 -10.67
C ARG A 86 1.56 -2.57 -11.95
N ALA A 87 2.69 -2.10 -12.47
CA ALA A 87 3.33 -2.70 -13.63
C ALA A 87 3.74 -4.15 -13.36
N GLU A 88 4.36 -4.41 -12.21
CA GLU A 88 4.75 -5.75 -11.76
C GLU A 88 3.55 -6.70 -11.67
N ALA A 89 2.43 -6.25 -11.09
CA ALA A 89 1.21 -7.05 -11.02
C ALA A 89 0.61 -7.37 -12.40
N TYR A 90 0.66 -6.44 -13.35
CA TYR A 90 0.21 -6.71 -14.71
C TYR A 90 1.13 -7.67 -15.45
N GLU A 91 2.44 -7.59 -15.23
CA GLU A 91 3.39 -8.54 -15.80
C GLU A 91 3.14 -9.96 -15.27
N MET A 92 2.90 -10.09 -13.97
CA MET A 92 2.55 -11.38 -13.36
C MET A 92 1.23 -11.93 -13.94
N GLN A 93 0.19 -11.10 -14.08
CA GLN A 93 -1.08 -11.53 -14.68
C GLN A 93 -0.93 -12.00 -16.13
N LYS A 94 -0.13 -11.32 -16.95
CA LYS A 94 0.15 -11.75 -18.32
C LYS A 94 0.84 -13.11 -18.36
N LYS A 95 1.86 -13.32 -17.52
CA LYS A 95 2.54 -14.62 -17.41
C LYS A 95 1.59 -15.77 -17.04
N TYR A 96 0.59 -15.51 -16.20
CA TYR A 96 -0.43 -16.51 -15.89
C TYR A 96 -1.37 -16.78 -17.06
N GLN A 97 -1.72 -15.75 -17.84
CA GLN A 97 -2.55 -15.92 -19.03
C GLN A 97 -1.83 -16.72 -20.12
N ASP A 98 -0.52 -16.50 -20.31
CA ASP A 98 0.29 -17.21 -21.30
C ASP A 98 0.59 -18.68 -20.92
N ALA A 99 0.37 -19.06 -19.65
CA ALA A 99 0.66 -20.41 -19.15
C ALA A 99 -0.45 -21.44 -19.44
N PHE A 100 -1.64 -20.99 -19.86
CA PHE A 100 -2.81 -21.82 -20.18
C PHE A 100 -3.16 -21.71 -21.66
#